data_AF-A0A496AGY7-F1
#
_entry.id   AF-A0A496AGY7-F1
#
_cell.length_a   1.000
_cell.length_b   1.000
_cell.length_c   1.000
_cell.angle_alpha   90.00
_cell.angle_beta   90.00
_cell.angle_gamma   90.00
#
_symmetry.space_group_name_H-M   'P 1'
#
loop_
_entity.id
_entity.type
_entity.pdbx_description
1 polymer ?
#
loop_
_entity_poly.entity_id
_entity_poly.type
_entity_poly.pdbx_seq_one_letter_code
_entity_poly.pdbx_strand_id
1 'polypeptide(L)'
;MKTVSSDFAGAAFPPGTKVIFYDKTQNKIHGTIQRLFHRYAQVASTEGTIWNVPYGGMEITETFVNPQISLPDIETMGIQLIQKHEDKNELGTGWNFGFDLAPARAGICRYKEKQISLSVTYCLKANKSEIRNTILHEIAHAIVGPDHGHDAVWKAVAEKIGCTAERCHRVEHTTPRWLGRCGCGKQWTRQRLTQRARNGICPSCGDNIQWNRVGVE
;
A
#
# COMPACT_ATOMS: atom_id res chain seq x y z
N MET A 1 -15.71 12.97 -24.15
CA MET A 1 -16.12 13.05 -22.73
C MET A 1 -16.40 11.64 -22.23
N LYS A 2 -15.59 11.11 -21.31
CA LYS A 2 -15.88 9.85 -20.62
C LYS A 2 -16.13 10.16 -19.16
N THR A 3 -17.39 10.03 -18.74
CA THR A 3 -17.78 10.00 -17.34
C THR A 3 -17.21 8.73 -16.72
N VAL A 4 -16.34 8.91 -15.71
CA VAL A 4 -15.77 7.78 -14.97
C VAL A 4 -16.80 7.35 -13.92
N SER A 5 -17.24 6.09 -14.01
CA SER A 5 -18.10 5.42 -13.04
C SER A 5 -17.54 5.55 -11.61
N SER A 6 -18.44 5.66 -10.62
CA SER A 6 -18.18 5.76 -9.18
C SER A 6 -17.29 4.67 -8.60
N ASP A 7 -17.07 3.60 -9.35
CA ASP A 7 -16.46 2.37 -8.83
C ASP A 7 -14.93 2.33 -9.00
N PHE A 8 -14.32 3.35 -9.63
CA PHE A 8 -12.89 3.37 -9.95
C PHE A 8 -12.11 4.60 -9.48
N ALA A 9 -12.70 5.48 -8.66
CA ALA A 9 -12.03 6.69 -8.19
C ALA A 9 -10.71 6.43 -7.43
N GLY A 10 -10.52 5.21 -6.89
CA GLY A 10 -9.30 4.80 -6.21
C GLY A 10 -8.10 4.51 -7.12
N ALA A 11 -8.31 4.10 -8.39
CA ALA A 11 -7.21 3.72 -9.28
C ALA A 11 -6.64 4.90 -10.09
N ALA A 12 -7.46 5.91 -10.39
CA ALA A 12 -7.07 7.03 -11.27
C ALA A 12 -6.30 8.16 -10.55
N PHE A 13 -6.39 8.24 -9.23
CA PHE A 13 -5.94 9.41 -8.45
C PHE A 13 -5.07 9.04 -7.23
N PRO A 14 -4.03 8.21 -7.35
CA PRO A 14 -3.25 7.81 -6.18
C PRO A 14 -2.64 9.00 -5.43
N PRO A 15 -2.41 8.89 -4.11
CA PRO A 15 -1.64 9.88 -3.38
C PRO A 15 -0.29 10.15 -4.04
N GLY A 16 0.03 11.43 -4.22
CA GLY A 16 1.16 11.92 -5.01
C GLY A 16 0.78 12.42 -6.40
N THR A 17 -0.40 12.07 -6.93
CA THR A 17 -0.87 12.56 -8.23
C THR A 17 -1.07 14.07 -8.23
N LYS A 18 -0.52 14.76 -9.24
CA LYS A 18 -0.75 16.19 -9.44
C LYS A 18 -2.05 16.42 -10.19
N VAL A 19 -2.86 17.31 -9.64
CA VAL A 19 -4.18 17.67 -10.14
C VAL A 19 -4.34 19.18 -10.21
N ILE A 20 -5.27 19.62 -11.04
CA ILE A 20 -5.88 20.94 -10.97
C ILE A 20 -7.33 20.81 -10.53
N PHE A 21 -7.80 21.80 -9.79
CA PHE A 21 -9.19 21.94 -9.41
C PHE A 21 -9.50 23.43 -9.27
N TYR A 22 -10.77 23.76 -9.05
CA TYR A 22 -11.24 25.14 -8.96
C TYR A 22 -11.81 25.42 -7.58
N ASP A 23 -11.47 26.59 -7.00
CA ASP A 23 -12.12 27.05 -5.79
C ASP A 23 -13.57 27.54 -6.06
N LYS A 24 -14.26 27.97 -5.00
CA LYS A 24 -15.64 28.47 -5.11
C LYS A 24 -15.77 29.71 -6.00
N THR A 25 -14.68 30.45 -6.19
CA THR A 25 -14.58 31.65 -7.03
C THR A 25 -14.05 31.34 -8.43
N GLN A 26 -13.95 30.06 -8.81
CA GLN A 26 -13.43 29.60 -10.11
C GLN A 26 -11.93 29.93 -10.33
N ASN A 27 -11.16 30.17 -9.27
CA ASN A 27 -9.71 30.24 -9.41
C ASN A 27 -9.14 28.84 -9.55
N LYS A 28 -8.26 28.68 -10.54
CA LYS A 28 -7.55 27.43 -10.80
C LYS A 28 -6.48 27.22 -9.74
N ILE A 29 -6.49 26.06 -9.09
CA ILE A 29 -5.52 25.66 -8.06
C ILE A 29 -4.81 24.40 -8.52
N HIS A 30 -3.48 24.43 -8.46
CA HIS A 30 -2.64 23.25 -8.65
C HIS A 30 -2.36 22.60 -7.30
N GLY A 31 -2.38 21.27 -7.26
CA GLY A 31 -2.07 20.56 -6.04
C GLY A 31 -1.73 19.09 -6.23
N THR A 32 -1.38 18.46 -5.12
CA THR A 32 -0.99 17.06 -5.05
C THR A 32 -1.93 16.32 -4.13
N ILE A 33 -2.49 15.21 -4.59
CA ILE A 33 -3.36 14.37 -3.77
C ILE A 33 -2.56 13.82 -2.59
N GLN A 34 -3.02 14.09 -1.38
CA GLN A 34 -2.44 13.57 -0.13
C GLN A 34 -3.17 12.31 0.33
N ARG A 35 -4.48 12.26 0.13
CA ARG A 35 -5.33 11.18 0.64
C ARG A 35 -6.60 11.04 -0.17
N LEU A 36 -7.14 9.83 -0.19
CA LEU A 36 -8.40 9.51 -0.87
C LEU A 36 -9.49 9.14 0.13
N PHE A 37 -10.71 9.57 -0.15
CA PHE A 37 -11.94 9.25 0.57
C PHE A 37 -13.00 8.83 -0.43
N HIS A 38 -14.04 8.12 0.00
CA HIS A 38 -15.04 7.57 -0.91
C HIS A 38 -15.66 8.57 -1.91
N ARG A 39 -15.77 9.87 -1.55
CA ARG A 39 -16.40 10.90 -2.39
C ARG A 39 -15.47 12.02 -2.86
N TYR A 40 -14.25 12.11 -2.33
CA TYR A 40 -13.34 13.23 -2.58
C TYR A 40 -11.89 12.84 -2.27
N ALA A 41 -10.95 13.62 -2.77
CA ALA A 41 -9.55 13.56 -2.38
C ALA A 41 -9.18 14.75 -1.48
N GLN A 42 -8.27 14.53 -0.53
CA GLN A 42 -7.52 15.63 0.08
C GLN A 42 -6.38 16.01 -0.83
N VAL A 43 -6.33 17.27 -1.25
CA VAL A 43 -5.32 17.81 -2.16
C VAL A 43 -4.58 18.93 -1.45
N ALA A 44 -3.25 18.85 -1.39
CA ALA A 44 -2.42 19.95 -0.92
C ALA A 44 -2.13 20.88 -2.11
N SER A 45 -2.47 22.16 -2.01
CA SER A 45 -2.07 23.15 -3.01
C SER A 45 -0.55 23.35 -3.00
N THR A 46 -0.01 23.97 -4.05
CA THR A 46 1.40 24.39 -4.10
C THR A 46 1.79 25.33 -2.94
N GLU A 47 0.81 26.04 -2.38
CA GLU A 47 0.96 26.94 -1.23
C GLU A 47 0.80 26.22 0.13
N GLY A 48 0.60 24.89 0.12
CA GLY A 48 0.49 24.05 1.33
C GLY A 48 -0.90 24.00 1.96
N THR A 49 -1.90 24.65 1.38
CA THR A 49 -3.28 24.59 1.88
C THR A 49 -3.93 23.25 1.53
N ILE A 50 -4.64 22.63 2.46
CA ILE A 50 -5.32 21.35 2.25
C ILE A 50 -6.78 21.56 1.84
N TRP A 51 -7.17 20.93 0.74
CA TRP A 51 -8.49 21.03 0.12
C TRP A 51 -9.18 19.67 0.07
N ASN A 52 -10.49 19.63 0.27
CA ASN A 52 -11.30 18.45 -0.01
C ASN A 52 -11.96 18.62 -1.38
N VAL A 53 -11.46 17.88 -2.38
CA VAL A 53 -11.82 18.07 -3.78
C VAL A 53 -12.61 16.84 -4.27
N PRO A 54 -13.90 17.00 -4.66
CA PRO A 54 -14.67 15.91 -5.25
C PRO A 54 -13.98 15.36 -6.50
N TYR A 55 -14.09 14.06 -6.75
CA TYR A 55 -13.46 13.42 -7.92
C TYR A 55 -13.88 14.04 -9.26
N GLY A 56 -15.16 14.40 -9.40
CA GLY A 56 -15.65 15.06 -10.61
C GLY A 56 -15.23 16.53 -10.76
N GLY A 57 -14.59 17.12 -9.74
CA GLY A 57 -14.16 18.52 -9.73
C GLY A 57 -12.65 18.72 -9.88
N MET A 58 -11.91 17.67 -10.26
CA MET A 58 -10.48 17.74 -10.49
C MET A 58 -10.06 17.11 -11.81
N GLU A 59 -9.01 17.68 -12.40
CA GLU A 59 -8.37 17.17 -13.62
C GLU A 59 -6.93 16.79 -13.29
N ILE A 60 -6.44 15.68 -13.84
CA ILE A 60 -5.06 15.23 -13.65
C ILE A 60 -4.15 16.05 -14.56
N THR A 61 -3.12 16.69 -14.01
CA THR A 61 -2.14 17.46 -14.81
C THR A 61 -0.84 16.74 -15.05
N GLU A 62 -0.45 15.85 -14.13
CA GLU A 62 0.61 14.89 -14.36
C GLU A 62 0.09 13.53 -13.95
N THR A 63 -0.23 12.71 -14.94
CA THR A 63 -0.41 11.28 -14.71
C THR A 63 0.97 10.74 -14.33
N PHE A 64 1.12 10.30 -13.08
CA PHE A 64 2.17 9.34 -12.75
C PHE A 64 1.77 8.03 -13.45
N VAL A 65 2.00 7.96 -14.75
CA VAL A 65 1.97 6.71 -15.49
C VAL A 65 3.30 6.06 -15.18
N ASN A 66 3.28 4.80 -14.76
CA ASN A 66 4.47 4.00 -14.88
C ASN A 66 4.75 3.87 -16.39
N PRO A 67 5.84 4.45 -16.92
CA PRO A 67 6.06 4.49 -18.36
C PRO A 67 6.32 3.08 -18.94
N GLN A 68 6.57 2.10 -18.07
CA GLN A 68 6.89 0.72 -18.47
C GLN A 68 5.66 -0.19 -18.54
N ILE A 69 4.61 0.07 -17.75
CA ILE A 69 3.43 -0.80 -17.70
C ILE A 69 2.20 -0.09 -17.12
N SER A 70 1.03 -0.27 -17.73
CA SER A 70 -0.22 0.33 -17.26
C SER A 70 -0.90 -0.51 -16.17
N LEU A 71 -1.79 0.09 -15.37
CA LEU A 71 -2.56 -0.67 -14.36
C LEU A 71 -3.39 -1.82 -14.98
N PRO A 72 -4.10 -1.64 -16.12
CA PRO A 72 -4.77 -2.76 -16.79
C PRO A 72 -3.83 -3.89 -17.22
N ASP A 73 -2.60 -3.58 -17.66
CA ASP A 73 -1.61 -4.60 -18.01
C ASP A 73 -1.11 -5.34 -16.76
N ILE A 74 -0.97 -4.65 -15.63
CA ILE A 74 -0.63 -5.26 -14.34
C ILE A 74 -1.76 -6.18 -13.89
N GLU A 75 -3.02 -5.74 -14.00
CA GLU A 75 -4.19 -6.55 -13.68
C GLU A 75 -4.24 -7.82 -14.53
N THR A 76 -4.06 -7.66 -15.84
CA THR A 76 -3.98 -8.77 -16.79
C THR A 76 -2.86 -9.74 -16.40
N MET A 77 -1.67 -9.23 -16.05
CA MET A 77 -0.55 -10.05 -15.58
C MET A 77 -0.90 -10.80 -14.30
N GLY A 78 -1.54 -10.15 -13.34
CA GLY A 78 -1.96 -10.75 -12.07
C GLY A 78 -2.92 -11.90 -12.29
N ILE A 79 -3.97 -11.67 -13.09
CA ILE A 79 -4.96 -12.69 -13.45
C ILE A 79 -4.29 -13.88 -14.17
N GLN A 80 -3.43 -13.60 -15.16
CA GLN A 80 -2.74 -14.66 -15.90
C GLN A 80 -1.81 -15.50 -15.02
N LEU A 81 -1.12 -14.88 -14.06
CA LEU A 81 -0.25 -15.60 -13.13
C LEU A 81 -1.06 -16.46 -12.16
N ILE A 82 -2.17 -15.95 -11.63
CA ILE A 82 -3.09 -16.74 -10.80
C ILE A 82 -3.60 -17.95 -11.61
N GLN A 83 -4.16 -17.70 -12.79
CA GLN A 83 -4.71 -18.76 -13.65
C GLN A 83 -3.66 -19.83 -13.96
N LYS A 84 -2.43 -19.42 -14.29
CA LYS A 84 -1.33 -20.35 -14.54
C LYS A 84 -1.06 -21.30 -13.37
N HIS A 85 -1.16 -20.81 -12.12
CA HIS A 85 -0.92 -21.63 -10.94
C HIS A 85 -2.15 -22.45 -10.53
N GLU A 86 -3.36 -21.97 -10.82
CA GLU A 86 -4.59 -22.76 -10.73
C GLU A 86 -4.57 -23.94 -11.73
N ASP A 87 -4.21 -23.69 -12.99
CA ASP A 87 -4.13 -24.72 -14.06
C ASP A 87 -3.11 -25.83 -13.74
N LYS A 88 -2.06 -25.46 -13.01
CA LYS A 88 -1.04 -26.42 -12.53
C LYS A 88 -1.45 -27.18 -11.28
N ASN A 89 -2.62 -26.90 -10.71
CA ASN A 89 -3.06 -27.37 -9.40
C ASN A 89 -2.07 -27.02 -8.27
N GLU A 90 -1.32 -25.92 -8.42
CA GLU A 90 -0.45 -25.39 -7.37
C GLU A 90 -1.24 -24.45 -6.43
N LEU A 91 -2.27 -23.81 -6.95
CA LEU A 91 -3.18 -22.92 -6.23
C LEU A 91 -4.62 -23.45 -6.37
N GLY A 92 -5.41 -23.42 -5.29
CA GLY A 92 -6.83 -23.76 -5.37
C GLY A 92 -7.62 -22.75 -6.21
N THR A 93 -8.83 -23.10 -6.66
CA THR A 93 -9.61 -22.24 -7.55
C THR A 93 -10.29 -21.06 -6.84
N GLY A 94 -10.56 -20.01 -7.61
CA GLY A 94 -11.38 -18.87 -7.22
C GLY A 94 -10.59 -17.70 -6.66
N TRP A 95 -9.28 -17.64 -6.93
CA TRP A 95 -8.49 -16.46 -6.60
C TRP A 95 -8.71 -15.34 -7.61
N ASN A 96 -8.73 -14.09 -7.12
CA ASN A 96 -8.81 -12.90 -7.95
C ASN A 96 -7.63 -11.96 -7.69
N PHE A 97 -7.41 -11.07 -8.65
CA PHE A 97 -6.42 -10.01 -8.56
C PHE A 97 -7.11 -8.65 -8.42
N GLY A 98 -6.50 -7.72 -7.69
CA GLY A 98 -6.99 -6.35 -7.59
C GLY A 98 -5.93 -5.37 -7.11
N PHE A 99 -6.39 -4.16 -6.79
CA PHE A 99 -5.53 -3.10 -6.28
C PHE A 99 -6.07 -2.48 -5.00
N ASP A 100 -5.15 -1.92 -4.21
CA ASP A 100 -5.47 -1.09 -3.06
C ASP A 100 -4.57 0.16 -2.99
N LEU A 101 -4.79 0.96 -1.96
CA LEU A 101 -4.11 2.24 -1.76
C LEU A 101 -3.15 2.20 -0.56
N ALA A 102 -2.61 1.03 -0.21
CA ALA A 102 -1.74 0.91 0.95
C ALA A 102 -0.42 1.66 0.73
N PRO A 103 -0.08 2.66 1.56
CA PRO A 103 1.09 3.51 1.32
C PRO A 103 2.42 2.85 1.76
N ALA A 104 2.36 1.77 2.53
CA ALA A 104 3.51 1.20 3.24
C ALA A 104 3.82 -0.26 2.87
N ARG A 105 3.10 -0.84 1.90
CA ARG A 105 3.34 -2.21 1.41
C ARG A 105 3.11 -2.28 -0.09
N ALA A 106 3.81 -3.20 -0.75
CA ALA A 106 3.68 -3.39 -2.19
C ALA A 106 2.54 -4.34 -2.56
N GLY A 107 2.40 -5.46 -1.87
CA GLY A 107 1.38 -6.47 -2.11
C GLY A 107 0.69 -6.93 -0.82
N ILE A 108 -0.35 -7.75 -0.95
CA ILE A 108 -0.93 -8.58 0.11
C ILE A 108 -1.68 -9.78 -0.48
N CYS A 109 -1.57 -10.92 0.19
CA CYS A 109 -2.44 -12.07 0.06
C CYS A 109 -3.58 -12.02 1.09
N ARG A 110 -4.83 -12.07 0.62
CA ARG A 110 -6.04 -12.12 1.43
C ARG A 110 -6.70 -13.49 1.31
N TYR A 111 -6.41 -14.38 2.25
CA TYR A 111 -6.90 -15.77 2.20
C TYR A 111 -8.42 -15.91 2.23
N LYS A 112 -9.11 -15.14 3.08
CA LYS A 112 -10.56 -15.28 3.25
C LYS A 112 -11.31 -14.86 1.98
N GLU A 113 -10.85 -13.78 1.37
CA GLU A 113 -11.42 -13.21 0.15
C GLU A 113 -10.85 -13.87 -1.12
N LYS A 114 -9.89 -14.80 -0.98
CA LYS A 114 -9.09 -15.36 -2.08
C LYS A 114 -8.62 -14.28 -3.06
N GLN A 115 -7.98 -13.25 -2.53
CA GLN A 115 -7.58 -12.09 -3.31
C GLN A 115 -6.09 -11.79 -3.15
N ILE A 116 -5.43 -11.52 -4.27
CA ILE A 116 -4.10 -10.93 -4.33
C ILE A 116 -4.25 -9.47 -4.73
N SER A 117 -3.70 -8.56 -3.93
CA SER A 117 -3.83 -7.11 -4.17
C SER A 117 -2.47 -6.42 -4.14
N LEU A 118 -2.21 -5.56 -5.12
CA LEU A 118 -1.06 -4.66 -5.12
C LEU A 118 -1.45 -3.22 -4.77
N SER A 119 -0.54 -2.50 -4.13
CA SER A 119 -0.70 -1.07 -3.91
C SER A 119 -0.50 -0.30 -5.22
N VAL A 120 -1.48 0.50 -5.62
CA VAL A 120 -1.36 1.40 -6.78
C VAL A 120 -0.12 2.30 -6.62
N THR A 121 0.09 2.85 -5.41
CA THR A 121 1.22 3.75 -5.15
C THR A 121 2.59 3.09 -5.33
N TYR A 122 2.65 1.76 -5.16
CA TYR A 122 3.83 0.95 -5.47
C TYR A 122 3.93 0.70 -6.98
N CYS A 123 2.85 0.25 -7.62
CA CYS A 123 2.80 -0.04 -9.06
C CYS A 123 3.18 1.16 -9.94
N LEU A 124 2.93 2.38 -9.48
CA LEU A 124 3.33 3.59 -10.20
C LEU A 124 4.85 3.83 -10.25
N LYS A 125 5.60 3.25 -9.31
CA LYS A 125 7.04 3.49 -9.15
C LYS A 125 7.88 2.27 -9.55
N ALA A 126 7.34 1.08 -9.32
CA ALA A 126 8.02 -0.18 -9.57
C ALA A 126 8.06 -0.50 -11.06
N ASN A 127 9.15 -1.07 -11.56
CA ASN A 127 9.21 -1.55 -12.93
C ASN A 127 8.42 -2.87 -13.10
N LYS A 128 8.28 -3.31 -14.36
CA LYS A 128 7.50 -4.52 -14.70
C LYS A 128 8.00 -5.80 -14.02
N SER A 129 9.32 -5.97 -13.84
CA SER A 129 9.86 -7.19 -13.20
C SER A 129 9.64 -7.17 -11.69
N GLU A 130 9.76 -6.02 -11.05
CA GLU A 130 9.44 -5.84 -9.62
C GLU A 130 7.96 -6.11 -9.33
N ILE A 131 7.06 -5.59 -10.19
CA ILE A 131 5.62 -5.85 -10.11
C ILE A 131 5.35 -7.35 -10.23
N ARG A 132 5.88 -7.99 -11.28
CA ARG A 132 5.76 -9.45 -11.47
C ARG A 132 6.26 -10.22 -10.25
N ASN A 133 7.42 -9.85 -9.71
CA ASN A 133 8.03 -10.49 -8.56
C ASN A 133 7.14 -10.38 -7.31
N THR A 134 6.52 -9.21 -7.11
CA THR A 134 5.57 -8.97 -6.00
C THR A 134 4.29 -9.79 -6.18
N ILE A 135 3.76 -9.91 -7.39
CA ILE A 135 2.60 -10.79 -7.64
C ILE A 135 2.95 -12.23 -7.28
N LEU A 136 4.09 -12.73 -7.75
CA LEU A 136 4.55 -14.09 -7.42
C LEU A 136 4.81 -14.27 -5.92
N HIS A 137 5.30 -13.23 -5.22
CA HIS A 137 5.45 -13.25 -3.77
C HIS A 137 4.12 -13.53 -3.05
N GLU A 138 3.07 -12.81 -3.43
CA GLU A 138 1.75 -12.99 -2.82
C GLU A 138 1.07 -14.31 -3.27
N ILE A 139 1.31 -14.77 -4.50
CA ILE A 139 0.89 -16.11 -4.95
C ILE A 139 1.58 -17.20 -4.13
N ALA A 140 2.88 -17.05 -3.84
CA ALA A 140 3.60 -18.02 -3.02
C ALA A 140 2.95 -18.17 -1.63
N HIS A 141 2.56 -17.05 -1.00
CA HIS A 141 1.75 -17.08 0.23
C HIS A 141 0.45 -17.86 0.01
N ALA A 142 -0.32 -17.49 -1.02
CA ALA A 142 -1.58 -18.16 -1.34
C ALA A 142 -1.44 -19.69 -1.50
N ILE A 143 -0.33 -20.16 -2.06
CA ILE A 143 0.00 -21.59 -2.25
C ILE A 143 0.33 -22.27 -0.91
N VAL A 144 1.21 -21.69 -0.09
CA VAL A 144 1.65 -22.35 1.15
C VAL A 144 0.61 -22.28 2.27
N GLY A 145 -0.26 -21.27 2.25
CA GLY A 145 -1.31 -21.11 3.26
C GLY A 145 -0.92 -20.20 4.42
N PRO A 146 -1.91 -19.80 5.25
CA PRO A 146 -1.78 -18.73 6.24
C PRO A 146 -0.85 -19.06 7.41
N ASP A 147 -0.56 -20.33 7.65
CA ASP A 147 0.31 -20.79 8.74
C ASP A 147 1.81 -20.59 8.42
N HIS A 148 2.12 -20.27 7.16
CA HIS A 148 3.47 -20.02 6.68
C HIS A 148 3.71 -18.51 6.49
N GLY A 149 4.71 -18.00 7.20
CA GLY A 149 5.31 -16.69 6.91
C GLY A 149 6.36 -16.80 5.81
N HIS A 150 7.37 -15.92 5.80
CA HIS A 150 8.55 -16.07 4.93
C HIS A 150 9.52 -17.16 5.41
N ASP A 151 9.01 -18.34 5.76
CA ASP A 151 9.79 -19.48 6.24
C ASP A 151 10.43 -20.28 5.09
N ALA A 152 11.05 -21.42 5.41
CA ALA A 152 11.71 -22.27 4.42
C ALA A 152 10.73 -22.87 3.40
N VAL A 153 9.48 -23.16 3.81
CA VAL A 153 8.45 -23.72 2.92
C VAL A 153 8.00 -22.66 1.93
N TRP A 154 7.69 -21.46 2.42
CA TRP A 154 7.36 -20.32 1.57
C TRP A 154 8.50 -19.98 0.62
N LYS A 155 9.74 -19.93 1.11
CA LYS A 155 10.91 -19.59 0.30
C LYS A 155 11.11 -20.58 -0.85
N ALA A 156 11.00 -21.88 -0.56
CA ALA A 156 11.11 -22.92 -1.58
C ALA A 156 10.02 -22.79 -2.66
N VAL A 157 8.77 -22.50 -2.27
CA VAL A 157 7.68 -22.27 -3.23
C VAL A 157 7.90 -20.98 -4.02
N ALA A 158 8.27 -19.89 -3.37
CA ALA A 158 8.54 -18.61 -3.99
C ALA A 158 9.62 -18.73 -5.09
N GLU A 159 10.76 -19.33 -4.77
CA GLU A 159 11.84 -19.57 -5.73
C GLU A 159 11.38 -20.50 -6.87
N LYS A 160 10.65 -21.58 -6.56
CA LYS A 160 10.10 -22.51 -7.55
C LYS A 160 9.20 -21.83 -8.58
N ILE A 161 8.36 -20.87 -8.16
CA ILE A 161 7.44 -20.16 -9.06
C ILE A 161 8.08 -18.95 -9.76
N GLY A 162 9.36 -18.68 -9.49
CA GLY A 162 10.14 -17.61 -10.11
C GLY A 162 10.07 -16.26 -9.38
N CYS A 163 9.67 -16.24 -8.10
CA CYS A 163 9.92 -15.11 -7.22
C CYS A 163 11.37 -15.15 -6.75
N THR A 164 12.01 -13.99 -6.58
CA THR A 164 13.37 -13.91 -6.02
C THR A 164 13.46 -14.34 -4.56
N ALA A 165 12.30 -14.48 -3.88
CA ALA A 165 12.17 -14.73 -2.45
C ALA A 165 12.91 -13.72 -1.55
N GLU A 166 13.36 -12.61 -2.13
CA GLU A 166 13.80 -11.45 -1.39
C GLU A 166 12.58 -10.80 -0.77
N ARG A 167 12.74 -10.27 0.44
CA ARG A 167 11.72 -9.38 1.01
C ARG A 167 11.66 -8.16 0.11
N CYS A 168 10.64 -8.10 -0.74
CA CYS A 168 10.31 -6.93 -1.53
C CYS A 168 10.11 -5.79 -0.53
N HIS A 169 11.04 -4.83 -0.57
CA HIS A 169 11.21 -3.74 0.38
C HIS A 169 11.83 -4.17 1.71
N ARG A 170 13.13 -3.87 1.83
CA ARG A 170 13.59 -3.18 3.03
C ARG A 170 12.68 -1.96 3.14
N VAL A 171 11.59 -2.09 3.90
CA VAL A 171 10.93 -0.93 4.46
C VAL A 171 12.06 -0.28 5.23
N GLU A 172 12.66 0.79 4.68
CA GLU A 172 13.33 1.75 5.53
C GLU A 172 12.27 2.03 6.58
N HIS A 173 12.47 1.47 7.77
CA HIS A 173 11.53 1.63 8.85
C HIS A 173 11.43 3.13 9.01
N THR A 174 10.35 3.72 8.49
CA THR A 174 10.12 5.17 8.56
C THR A 174 10.40 5.53 10.00
N THR A 175 11.27 6.51 10.22
CA THR A 175 11.76 6.87 11.55
C THR A 175 10.58 6.82 12.53
N PRO A 176 10.65 5.99 13.59
CA PRO A 176 9.46 5.68 14.38
C PRO A 176 8.93 6.98 14.96
N ARG A 177 7.66 7.32 14.68
CA ARG A 177 7.06 8.56 15.19
C ARG A 177 7.06 8.64 16.71
N TRP A 178 7.10 7.50 17.40
CA TRP A 178 7.09 7.40 18.86
C TRP A 178 8.15 6.43 19.38
N LEU A 179 8.87 6.86 20.41
CA LEU A 179 9.83 6.05 21.17
C LEU A 179 9.34 5.91 22.61
N GLY A 180 9.11 4.68 23.04
CA GLY A 180 8.76 4.30 24.40
C GLY A 180 10.00 3.90 25.17
N ARG A 181 10.17 4.41 26.39
CA ARG A 181 11.27 4.04 27.29
C ARG A 181 10.73 3.70 28.68
N CYS A 182 11.34 2.72 29.32
CA CYS A 182 11.07 2.37 30.71
C CYS A 182 12.35 2.54 31.53
N GLY A 183 12.24 2.89 32.81
CA GLY A 183 13.38 3.07 33.72
C GLY A 183 14.27 1.83 33.83
N CYS A 184 13.72 0.63 33.60
CA CYS A 184 14.48 -0.62 33.56
C CYS A 184 15.34 -0.80 32.29
N GLY A 185 15.43 0.21 31.42
CA GLY A 185 16.26 0.19 30.21
C GLY A 185 15.63 -0.42 28.96
N LYS A 186 14.39 -0.93 29.05
CA LYS A 186 13.66 -1.45 27.87
C LYS A 186 13.12 -0.31 27.01
N GLN A 187 13.07 -0.54 25.70
CA GLN A 187 12.63 0.43 24.71
C GLN A 187 11.66 -0.19 23.70
N TRP A 188 10.75 0.62 23.17
CA TRP A 188 9.76 0.24 22.19
C TRP A 188 9.61 1.33 21.13
N THR A 189 9.25 0.97 19.91
CA THR A 189 9.02 1.92 18.81
C THR A 189 7.63 1.74 18.24
N ARG A 190 6.97 2.86 17.87
CA ARG A 190 5.62 2.84 17.27
C ARG A 190 5.46 3.91 16.21
N GLN A 191 4.74 3.58 15.14
CA GLN A 191 4.26 4.57 14.15
C GLN A 191 3.02 5.33 14.64
N ARG A 192 2.16 4.67 15.41
CA ARG A 192 0.95 5.24 16.00
C ARG A 192 0.88 4.85 17.48
N LEU A 193 0.65 5.85 18.34
CA LEU A 193 0.41 5.62 19.76
C LEU A 193 -1.11 5.51 20.01
N THR A 194 -1.59 4.29 20.20
CA THR A 194 -2.99 4.04 20.60
C THR A 194 -3.19 4.37 22.09
N GLN A 195 -4.44 4.60 22.53
CA GLN A 195 -4.73 4.91 23.93
C GLN A 195 -4.27 3.80 24.89
N ARG A 196 -4.46 2.54 24.49
CA ARG A 196 -3.93 1.37 25.23
C ARG A 196 -2.39 1.38 25.32
N ALA A 197 -1.71 1.76 24.24
CA ALA A 197 -0.25 1.82 24.24
C ALA A 197 0.31 2.98 25.06
N ARG A 198 -0.39 4.13 25.09
CA ARG A 198 -0.01 5.31 25.88
C ARG A 198 0.05 4.99 27.37
N ASN A 199 -0.85 4.13 27.85
CA ASN A 199 -0.89 3.63 29.22
C ASN A 199 -0.25 2.23 29.33
N GLY A 200 0.67 1.92 28.43
CA GLY A 200 1.31 0.62 28.36
C GLY A 200 2.24 0.41 29.55
N ILE A 201 2.14 -0.77 30.15
CA ILE A 201 3.01 -1.22 31.24
C ILE A 201 4.15 -2.05 30.65
N CYS A 202 5.35 -1.87 31.18
CA CYS A 202 6.54 -2.64 30.85
C CYS A 202 6.34 -4.09 31.30
N PRO A 203 6.34 -5.07 30.39
CA PRO A 203 6.21 -6.48 30.77
C PRO A 203 7.41 -7.01 31.55
N SER A 204 8.54 -6.28 31.55
CA SER A 204 9.77 -6.70 32.21
C SER A 204 9.86 -6.28 33.67
N CYS A 205 9.24 -5.16 34.06
CA CYS A 205 9.35 -4.63 35.43
C CYS A 205 8.04 -4.10 36.01
N GLY A 206 6.95 -4.05 35.23
CA GLY A 206 5.66 -3.56 35.70
C GLY A 206 5.50 -2.04 35.74
N ASP A 207 6.53 -1.26 35.36
CA ASP A 207 6.46 0.20 35.33
C ASP A 207 5.81 0.75 34.06
N ASN A 208 5.36 2.00 34.11
CA ASN A 208 4.83 2.71 32.95
C ASN A 208 5.88 2.93 31.85
N ILE A 209 5.47 2.74 30.60
CA ILE A 209 6.27 3.08 29.42
C ILE A 209 6.06 4.56 29.11
N GLN A 210 7.14 5.35 29.16
CA GLN A 210 7.13 6.77 28.81
C GLN A 210 7.33 6.93 27.30
N TRP A 211 6.36 7.57 26.62
CA TRP A 211 6.38 7.72 25.16
C TRP A 211 6.69 9.14 24.73
N ASN A 212 7.72 9.30 23.90
CA ASN A 212 8.10 10.57 23.30
C ASN A 212 7.92 10.53 21.77
N ARG A 213 7.53 11.66 21.18
CA ARG A 213 7.45 11.79 19.73
C ARG A 213 8.84 12.09 19.16
N VAL A 214 9.22 11.40 18.09
CA VAL A 214 10.52 11.62 17.42
C VAL A 214 10.35 12.68 16.33
N GLY A 215 11.24 13.67 16.30
CA GLY A 215 11.28 14.71 15.25
C GLY A 215 10.42 15.96 15.51
N VAL A 216 10.21 16.34 16.77
CA VAL A 216 9.68 17.67 17.12
C VAL A 216 10.67 18.29 18.10
N GLU A 217 11.50 19.20 17.60
CA GLU A 217 12.01 20.33 18.39
C GLU A 217 11.00 21.46 18.29
#